data_AF-A0A9D2SUS0-F1
#
_entry.id   AF-A0A9D2SUS0-F1
#
_cell.length_a   1.000
_cell.length_b   1.000
_cell.length_c   1.000
_cell.angle_alpha   90.00
_cell.angle_beta   90.00
_cell.angle_gamma   90.00
#
_symmetry.space_group_name_H-M   'P 1'
#
loop_
_entity.id
_entity.type
_entity.pdbx_description
1 polymer ?
#
loop_
_entity_poly.entity_id
_entity_poly.type
_entity_poly.pdbx_seq_one_letter_code
_entity_poly.pdbx_strand_id
1 'polypeptide(L)'
;MGRWFPGQKFCRARGVLAIGNAASGIVAIGILSAGILSLGVLSAGLLSLGALSAGLLLACGGLSVGCIAIGGFAFGLFAVGGCAIGVYSIGGLAVAQKIAAGGAAYAPIAIGDAASGEIVFDINSPISPEVIRQVILQRFPEIRDIIIRLFSMTVSG
;
A
#
# COMPACT_ATOMS: atom_id res chain seq x y z
N MET A 1 -39.18 -10.42 -29.45
CA MET A 1 -38.60 -9.08 -29.16
C MET A 1 -38.59 -8.88 -27.64
N GLY A 2 -37.53 -9.32 -26.95
CA GLY A 2 -37.44 -9.24 -25.48
C GLY A 2 -37.01 -7.83 -25.05
N ARG A 3 -37.88 -7.14 -24.31
CA ARG A 3 -37.69 -5.75 -23.86
C ARG A 3 -36.57 -5.66 -22.81
N TRP A 4 -35.56 -4.88 -23.14
CA TRP A 4 -34.57 -4.33 -22.22
C TRP A 4 -35.26 -3.51 -21.12
N PHE A 5 -35.03 -3.83 -19.85
CA PHE A 5 -35.43 -3.02 -18.69
C PHE A 5 -34.18 -2.38 -18.06
N PRO A 6 -33.99 -1.05 -18.17
CA PRO A 6 -32.90 -0.35 -17.51
C PRO A 6 -33.30 -0.10 -16.06
N GLY A 7 -32.70 -0.85 -15.14
CA GLY A 7 -32.96 -0.70 -13.72
C GLY A 7 -32.04 -1.59 -12.92
N GLN A 8 -30.74 -1.28 -12.92
CA GLN A 8 -29.77 -1.91 -12.02
C GLN A 8 -30.18 -1.61 -10.58
N LYS A 9 -31.00 -2.48 -9.99
CA LYS A 9 -31.22 -2.50 -8.55
C LYS A 9 -29.87 -2.88 -7.93
N PHE A 10 -29.18 -1.90 -7.34
CA PHE A 10 -28.03 -2.14 -6.48
C PHE A 10 -28.48 -2.98 -5.27
N CYS A 11 -28.53 -4.31 -5.43
CA CYS A 11 -28.74 -5.22 -4.33
C CYS A 11 -27.46 -5.20 -3.49
N ARG A 12 -27.50 -4.43 -2.40
CA ARG A 12 -26.41 -4.36 -1.42
C ARG A 12 -26.40 -5.66 -0.63
N ALA A 13 -25.46 -6.57 -0.93
CA ALA A 13 -25.26 -7.76 -0.14
C ALA A 13 -24.71 -7.36 1.24
N ARG A 14 -25.42 -7.73 2.31
CA ARG A 14 -25.00 -7.50 3.70
C ARG A 14 -24.90 -8.82 4.44
N GLY A 15 -23.75 -9.07 5.08
CA GLY A 15 -23.50 -10.30 5.82
C GLY A 15 -22.06 -10.42 6.31
N VAL A 16 -21.74 -11.54 6.96
CA VAL A 16 -20.35 -11.87 7.35
C VAL A 16 -19.49 -12.06 6.10
N LEU A 17 -20.02 -12.80 5.12
CA LEU A 17 -19.46 -12.94 3.78
C LEU A 17 -20.46 -12.33 2.77
N ALA A 18 -20.06 -11.27 2.08
CA ALA A 18 -20.88 -10.57 1.10
C ALA A 18 -20.22 -10.62 -0.28
N ILE A 19 -20.94 -11.13 -1.29
CA ILE A 19 -20.46 -11.26 -2.67
C ILE A 19 -21.49 -10.61 -3.59
N GLY A 20 -21.09 -9.63 -4.40
CA GLY A 20 -21.95 -8.97 -5.39
C GLY A 20 -21.41 -7.63 -5.86
N ASN A 21 -22.10 -6.95 -6.78
CA ASN A 21 -21.65 -5.63 -7.29
C ASN A 21 -21.47 -4.58 -6.18
N ALA A 22 -22.32 -4.63 -5.14
CA ALA A 22 -22.18 -3.83 -3.93
C ALA A 22 -22.25 -4.74 -2.70
N ALA A 23 -21.11 -4.98 -2.07
CA ALA A 23 -20.96 -5.88 -0.93
C ALA A 23 -20.55 -5.10 0.32
N SER A 24 -21.16 -5.39 1.47
CA SER A 24 -20.77 -4.81 2.75
C SER A 24 -20.84 -5.82 3.88
N GLY A 25 -19.73 -6.02 4.59
CA GLY A 25 -19.61 -7.14 5.52
C GLY A 25 -18.27 -7.24 6.23
N ILE A 26 -18.00 -8.36 6.89
CA ILE A 26 -16.66 -8.64 7.43
C ILE A 26 -15.71 -8.95 6.27
N VAL A 27 -16.14 -9.80 5.35
CA VAL A 27 -15.47 -10.09 4.08
C VAL A 27 -16.40 -9.67 2.94
N ALA A 28 -15.99 -8.68 2.15
CA ALA A 28 -16.75 -8.13 1.03
C ALA A 28 -15.97 -8.30 -0.28
N ILE A 29 -16.60 -8.95 -1.27
CA ILE A 29 -16.03 -9.17 -2.60
C ILE A 29 -17.00 -8.62 -3.65
N GLY A 30 -16.54 -7.70 -4.49
CA GLY A 30 -17.43 -6.96 -5.37
C GLY A 30 -16.77 -5.84 -6.17
N ILE A 31 -17.56 -5.12 -6.96
CA ILE A 31 -17.07 -3.90 -7.63
C ILE A 31 -16.95 -2.77 -6.60
N LEU A 32 -17.98 -2.59 -5.78
CA LEU A 32 -18.00 -1.76 -4.58
C LEU A 32 -18.03 -2.65 -3.33
N SER A 33 -16.96 -2.61 -2.55
CA SER A 33 -16.80 -3.45 -1.36
C SER A 33 -16.49 -2.60 -0.13
N ALA A 34 -17.25 -2.77 0.95
CA ALA A 34 -17.06 -2.04 2.20
C ALA A 34 -17.09 -2.96 3.43
N GLY A 35 -15.97 -3.15 4.11
CA GLY A 35 -15.85 -4.17 5.15
C GLY A 35 -14.50 -4.22 5.88
N ILE A 36 -14.29 -5.23 6.73
CA ILE A 36 -12.98 -5.40 7.40
C ILE A 36 -11.94 -5.86 6.37
N LEU A 37 -12.29 -6.88 5.59
CA LEU A 37 -11.56 -7.33 4.40
C LEU A 37 -12.40 -6.98 3.17
N SER A 38 -11.88 -6.12 2.29
CA SER A 38 -12.58 -5.70 1.07
C SER A 38 -11.73 -5.96 -0.17
N LEU A 39 -12.28 -6.73 -1.11
CA LEU A 39 -11.70 -7.02 -2.41
C LEU A 39 -12.60 -6.46 -3.49
N GLY A 40 -12.06 -5.62 -4.38
CA GLY A 40 -12.89 -4.99 -5.40
C GLY A 40 -12.20 -3.92 -6.22
N VAL A 41 -12.94 -3.22 -7.08
CA VAL A 41 -12.40 -2.07 -7.83
C VAL A 41 -12.38 -0.83 -6.93
N LEU A 42 -13.50 -0.60 -6.23
CA LEU A 42 -13.66 0.42 -5.22
C LEU A 42 -13.83 -0.26 -3.85
N SER A 43 -12.81 -0.21 -3.03
CA SER A 43 -12.76 -0.96 -1.77
C SER A 43 -12.50 0.00 -0.59
N ALA A 44 -13.29 -0.13 0.48
CA ALA A 44 -13.11 0.64 1.71
C ALA A 44 -13.15 -0.29 2.93
N GLY A 45 -12.15 -0.24 3.79
CA GLY A 45 -12.09 -1.18 4.90
C GLY A 45 -10.92 -1.06 5.86
N LEU A 46 -10.68 -2.11 6.63
CA LEU A 46 -9.48 -2.22 7.47
C LEU A 46 -8.29 -2.70 6.63
N LEU A 47 -8.51 -3.76 5.86
CA LEU A 47 -7.62 -4.27 4.83
C LEU A 47 -8.37 -4.24 3.49
N SER A 48 -7.82 -3.53 2.52
CA SER A 48 -8.52 -3.23 1.28
C SER A 48 -7.59 -3.42 0.08
N LEU A 49 -8.03 -4.23 -0.89
CA LEU A 49 -7.34 -4.46 -2.16
C LEU A 49 -8.25 -4.01 -3.30
N GLY A 50 -7.75 -3.12 -4.16
CA GLY A 50 -8.52 -2.65 -5.31
C GLY A 50 -7.85 -1.55 -6.12
N ALA A 51 -8.51 -1.08 -7.18
CA ALA A 51 -7.96 0.03 -7.99
C ALA A 51 -8.00 1.36 -7.21
N LEU A 52 -9.13 1.65 -6.55
CA LEU A 52 -9.26 2.66 -5.50
C LEU A 52 -9.47 1.93 -4.17
N SER A 53 -8.55 2.15 -3.24
CA SER A 53 -8.54 1.44 -1.97
C SER A 53 -8.37 2.42 -0.80
N ALA A 54 -9.34 2.43 0.12
CA ALA A 54 -9.25 3.16 1.38
C ALA A 54 -9.20 2.15 2.53
N GLY A 55 -8.01 1.85 3.02
CA GLY A 55 -7.75 0.84 4.04
C GLY A 55 -7.20 1.47 5.31
N LEU A 56 -7.84 1.29 6.46
CA LEU A 56 -7.35 1.92 7.70
C LEU A 56 -5.98 1.38 8.12
N LEU A 57 -5.76 0.06 8.03
CA LEU A 57 -4.48 -0.58 8.32
C LEU A 57 -3.64 -0.77 7.07
N LEU A 58 -4.20 -1.40 6.03
CA LEU A 58 -3.49 -1.73 4.80
C LEU A 58 -4.38 -1.48 3.57
N ALA A 59 -3.85 -0.73 2.62
CA ALA A 59 -4.47 -0.44 1.34
C ALA A 59 -3.49 -0.77 0.20
N CYS A 60 -3.86 -1.67 -0.70
CA CYS A 60 -3.10 -1.92 -1.93
C CYS A 60 -3.95 -1.59 -3.16
N GLY A 61 -3.39 -0.86 -4.12
CA GLY A 61 -4.16 -0.39 -5.26
C GLY A 61 -3.50 0.60 -6.21
N GLY A 62 -4.27 1.12 -7.16
CA GLY A 62 -3.82 2.23 -8.02
C GLY A 62 -3.75 3.53 -7.23
N LEU A 63 -4.83 3.84 -6.49
CA LEU A 63 -4.91 4.92 -5.51
C LEU A 63 -5.24 4.30 -4.15
N SER A 64 -4.31 4.45 -3.21
CA SER A 64 -4.35 3.83 -1.89
C SER A 64 -4.26 4.87 -0.79
N VAL A 65 -5.19 4.85 0.16
CA VAL A 65 -5.17 5.70 1.35
C VAL A 65 -5.26 4.82 2.59
N GLY A 66 -4.30 4.96 3.52
CA GLY A 66 -4.29 4.13 4.73
C GLY A 66 -3.11 4.36 5.67
N CYS A 67 -3.00 3.59 6.76
CA CYS A 67 -1.77 3.58 7.55
C CYS A 67 -0.61 3.03 6.73
N ILE A 68 -0.79 1.88 6.08
CA ILE A 68 0.14 1.27 5.14
C ILE A 68 -0.51 1.31 3.75
N ALA A 69 -0.01 2.17 2.87
CA ALA A 69 -0.54 2.34 1.52
C ALA A 69 0.50 1.88 0.50
N ILE A 70 0.13 0.94 -0.36
CA ILE A 70 0.96 0.45 -1.46
C ILE A 70 0.20 0.71 -2.76
N GLY A 71 0.81 1.39 -3.72
CA GLY A 71 0.11 1.67 -4.97
C GLY A 71 0.77 2.60 -5.95
N GLY A 72 0.05 3.00 -7.00
CA GLY A 72 0.52 4.06 -7.90
C GLY A 72 0.59 5.40 -7.17
N PHE A 73 -0.51 5.79 -6.53
CA PHE A 73 -0.63 6.93 -5.63
C PHE A 73 -0.94 6.41 -4.22
N ALA A 74 -0.01 6.61 -3.30
CA ALA A 74 -0.11 6.12 -1.93
C ALA A 74 -0.08 7.28 -0.93
N PHE A 75 -1.09 7.35 -0.06
CA PHE A 75 -1.19 8.32 1.02
C PHE A 75 -1.29 7.58 2.36
N GLY A 76 -0.34 7.82 3.28
CA GLY A 76 -0.37 7.13 4.55
C GLY A 76 0.75 7.42 5.54
N LEU A 77 0.80 6.67 6.64
CA LEU A 77 1.97 6.71 7.53
C LEU A 77 3.17 6.07 6.84
N PHE A 78 2.95 4.94 6.18
CA PHE A 78 3.91 4.22 5.36
C PHE A 78 3.35 4.10 3.94
N ALA A 79 3.90 4.88 3.01
CA ALA A 79 3.45 4.97 1.64
C ALA A 79 4.51 4.40 0.70
N VAL A 80 4.15 3.43 -0.15
CA VAL A 80 5.04 2.85 -1.16
C VAL A 80 4.37 2.95 -2.52
N GLY A 81 5.00 3.63 -3.48
CA GLY A 81 4.36 3.81 -4.78
C GLY A 81 5.09 4.62 -5.82
N GLY A 82 4.40 4.95 -6.91
CA GLY A 82 4.89 5.92 -7.89
C GLY A 82 4.96 7.33 -7.28
N CYS A 83 3.85 7.77 -6.71
CA CYS A 83 3.71 8.98 -5.91
C CYS A 83 3.32 8.59 -4.48
N ALA A 84 4.22 8.76 -3.52
CA ALA A 84 4.02 8.38 -2.12
C ALA A 84 4.13 9.61 -1.21
N ILE A 85 3.09 9.86 -0.41
CA ILE A 85 3.02 10.99 0.52
C ILE A 85 2.70 10.45 1.92
N GLY A 86 3.56 10.75 2.90
CA GLY A 86 3.41 10.16 4.23
C GLY A 86 4.42 10.58 5.30
N VAL A 87 4.51 9.79 6.37
CA VAL A 87 5.59 9.96 7.38
C VAL A 87 6.85 9.23 6.92
N TYR A 88 6.66 8.07 6.31
CA TYR A 88 7.65 7.25 5.65
C TYR A 88 7.17 6.98 4.21
N SER A 89 7.95 7.40 3.21
CA SER A 89 7.55 7.28 1.80
C SER A 89 8.66 6.65 0.97
N ILE A 90 8.30 5.70 0.11
CA ILE A 90 9.22 5.05 -0.83
C ILE A 90 8.59 5.08 -2.22
N GLY A 91 9.27 5.66 -3.21
CA GLY A 91 8.67 5.78 -4.54
C GLY A 91 9.41 6.60 -5.58
N GLY A 92 8.78 6.76 -6.74
CA GLY A 92 9.29 7.65 -7.79
C GLY A 92 9.34 9.10 -7.29
N LEU A 93 8.21 9.60 -6.80
CA LEU A 93 8.07 10.86 -6.09
C LEU A 93 7.69 10.54 -4.63
N ALA A 94 8.61 10.71 -3.71
CA ALA A 94 8.43 10.40 -2.29
C ALA A 94 8.48 11.69 -1.47
N VAL A 95 7.36 12.10 -0.90
CA VAL A 95 7.29 13.21 0.05
C VAL A 95 7.03 12.64 1.44
N ALA A 96 7.93 12.87 2.38
CA ALA A 96 7.80 12.34 3.73
C ALA A 96 8.16 13.35 4.82
N GLN A 97 7.51 13.23 5.97
CA GLN A 97 7.85 14.06 7.13
C GLN A 97 9.12 13.60 7.85
N LYS A 98 9.46 12.30 7.80
CA LYS A 98 10.67 11.77 8.45
C LYS A 98 11.68 11.24 7.45
N ILE A 99 11.29 10.24 6.66
CA ILE A 99 12.20 9.54 5.75
C ILE A 99 11.53 9.33 4.39
N ALA A 100 12.16 9.81 3.33
CA ALA A 100 11.75 9.58 1.94
C ALA A 100 12.85 8.86 1.17
N ALA A 101 12.48 7.87 0.37
CA ALA A 101 13.42 7.15 -0.49
C ALA A 101 12.89 6.98 -1.92
N GLY A 102 13.72 7.29 -2.92
CA GLY A 102 13.48 6.92 -4.32
C GLY A 102 13.96 7.98 -5.32
N GLY A 103 13.26 8.16 -6.44
CA GLY A 103 13.76 9.00 -7.55
C GLY A 103 13.88 10.47 -7.14
N ALA A 104 12.75 11.08 -6.82
CA ALA A 104 12.62 12.43 -6.26
C ALA A 104 12.13 12.33 -4.81
N ALA A 105 13.01 12.57 -3.85
CA ALA A 105 12.73 12.38 -2.42
C ALA A 105 12.75 13.72 -1.68
N TYR A 106 11.67 14.06 -0.97
CA TYR A 106 11.54 15.27 -0.18
C TYR A 106 11.23 14.91 1.27
N ALA A 107 12.21 15.01 2.16
CA ALA A 107 12.07 14.75 3.59
C ALA A 107 13.32 15.24 4.34
N PRO A 108 13.26 15.44 5.67
CA PRO A 108 14.47 15.72 6.45
C PRO A 108 15.59 14.69 6.22
N ILE A 109 15.22 13.41 6.06
CA ILE A 109 16.13 12.35 5.62
C ILE A 109 15.66 11.87 4.25
N ALA A 110 16.38 12.23 3.20
CA ALA A 110 16.04 11.90 1.82
C ALA A 110 17.12 11.01 1.19
N ILE A 111 16.69 9.93 0.52
CA ILE A 111 17.58 8.95 -0.14
C ILE A 111 17.15 8.87 -1.61
N GLY A 112 18.01 9.23 -2.55
CA GLY A 112 17.59 9.30 -3.96
C GLY A 112 18.53 10.03 -4.89
N ASP A 113 18.17 10.04 -6.17
CA ASP A 113 18.88 10.78 -7.23
C ASP A 113 18.57 12.28 -7.14
N ALA A 114 17.29 12.63 -6.98
CA ALA A 114 16.80 13.98 -6.73
C ALA A 114 16.26 14.10 -5.30
N ALA A 115 17.16 14.02 -4.31
CA ALA A 115 16.82 14.09 -2.89
C ALA A 115 17.00 15.52 -2.31
N SER A 116 16.00 16.00 -1.58
CA SER A 116 15.96 17.32 -0.95
C SER A 116 15.55 17.16 0.52
N GLY A 117 16.45 17.60 1.41
CA GLY A 117 16.35 17.36 2.84
C GLY A 117 17.49 17.99 3.64
N GLU A 118 17.43 17.81 4.96
CA GLU A 118 18.51 18.19 5.86
C GLU A 118 19.69 17.21 5.72
N ILE A 119 19.38 15.92 5.56
CA ILE A 119 20.33 14.83 5.36
C ILE A 119 19.95 14.12 4.05
N VAL A 120 20.83 14.24 3.05
CA VAL A 120 20.64 13.66 1.73
C VAL A 120 21.66 12.54 1.49
N PHE A 121 21.18 11.36 1.14
CA PHE A 121 22.01 10.22 0.74
C PHE A 121 21.89 9.99 -0.76
N ASP A 122 23.00 10.23 -1.46
CA ASP A 122 23.13 9.94 -2.88
C ASP A 122 23.59 8.50 -3.07
N ILE A 123 22.88 7.74 -3.92
CA ILE A 123 23.19 6.36 -4.29
C ILE A 123 24.54 6.20 -4.99
N ASN A 124 25.15 7.30 -5.48
CA ASN A 124 26.50 7.29 -6.05
C ASN A 124 27.63 7.50 -5.03
N SER A 125 27.31 7.79 -3.76
CA SER A 125 28.31 7.85 -2.70
C SER A 125 28.51 6.45 -2.08
N PRO A 126 29.75 6.02 -1.78
CA PRO A 126 30.04 4.67 -1.31
C PRO A 126 29.50 4.46 0.11
N ILE A 127 28.23 4.07 0.21
CA ILE A 127 27.58 3.76 1.48
C ILE A 127 28.03 2.37 1.90
N SER A 128 28.83 2.31 2.98
CA SER A 128 29.33 1.06 3.55
C SER A 128 28.17 0.13 3.94
N PRO A 129 28.21 -1.15 3.53
CA PRO A 129 27.16 -2.15 3.77
C PRO A 129 26.85 -2.41 5.25
N GLU A 130 27.73 -1.95 6.16
CA GLU A 130 27.56 -1.99 7.61
C GLU A 130 26.41 -1.12 8.14
N VAL A 131 26.20 0.08 7.58
CA VAL A 131 25.11 0.98 8.02
C VAL A 131 23.75 0.44 7.56
N ILE A 132 23.71 -0.16 6.38
CA ILE A 132 22.52 -0.82 5.83
C ILE A 132 22.14 -2.05 6.68
N ARG A 133 23.13 -2.86 7.09
CA ARG A 133 22.90 -4.01 7.97
C ARG A 133 22.40 -3.62 9.37
N GLN A 134 22.96 -2.58 9.99
CA GLN A 134 22.52 -2.15 11.32
C GLN A 134 21.14 -1.48 11.30
N VAL A 135 20.81 -0.71 10.26
CA VAL A 135 19.48 -0.10 10.11
C VAL A 135 18.41 -1.15 9.80
N ILE A 136 18.71 -2.19 9.01
CA ILE A 136 17.77 -3.27 8.69
C ILE A 136 17.49 -4.15 9.93
N LEU A 137 18.51 -4.47 10.73
CA LEU A 137 18.35 -5.27 11.95
C LEU A 137 17.72 -4.48 13.12
N GLN A 138 17.90 -3.16 13.19
CA GLN A 138 17.23 -2.34 14.22
C GLN A 138 15.80 -1.96 13.89
N ARG A 139 15.42 -1.84 12.61
CA ARG A 139 14.15 -1.20 12.22
C ARG A 139 13.01 -2.18 11.92
N PHE A 140 13.28 -3.46 11.65
CA PHE A 140 12.23 -4.42 11.26
C PHE A 140 12.22 -5.73 12.07
N PRO A 141 11.94 -5.68 13.39
CA PRO A 141 11.59 -6.86 14.19
C PRO A 141 10.19 -7.44 13.89
N GLU A 142 9.41 -6.83 12.98
CA GLU A 142 8.00 -7.20 12.72
C GLU A 142 7.73 -7.80 11.32
N ILE A 143 8.74 -8.38 10.64
CA ILE A 143 8.45 -9.16 9.44
C ILE A 143 7.81 -10.49 9.85
N ARG A 144 6.47 -10.53 9.76
CA ARG A 144 5.63 -11.70 10.02
C ARG A 144 6.19 -12.94 9.32
N ASP A 145 6.20 -14.08 10.02
CA ASP A 145 6.69 -15.43 9.62
C ASP A 145 6.29 -15.90 8.21
N ILE A 146 5.24 -15.31 7.63
CA ILE A 146 4.73 -15.59 6.28
C ILE A 146 5.76 -15.24 5.19
N ILE A 147 6.56 -14.18 5.37
CA ILE A 147 7.57 -13.77 4.36
C ILE A 147 8.82 -14.66 4.45
N ILE A 148 9.17 -15.12 5.66
CA ILE A 148 10.27 -16.06 5.87
C ILE A 148 9.97 -17.41 5.20
N ARG A 149 8.72 -17.91 5.31
CA ARG A 149 8.30 -19.15 4.62
C ARG A 149 8.35 -19.04 3.09
N LEU A 150 8.06 -17.87 2.55
CA LEU A 150 8.11 -17.66 1.09
C LEU A 150 9.56 -17.70 0.60
N PHE A 151 10.46 -17.04 1.32
CA PHE A 151 11.89 -17.01 0.97
C PHE A 151 12.58 -18.38 1.18
N SER A 152 12.19 -19.16 2.21
CA SER A 152 12.77 -20.49 2.41
C SER A 152 12.34 -21.50 1.32
N MET A 153 11.15 -21.36 0.74
CA MET A 153 10.67 -22.25 -0.33
C MET A 153 11.41 -22.01 -1.66
N THR A 154 11.88 -20.78 -1.92
CA THR A 154 12.59 -20.44 -3.16
C THR A 154 14.08 -20.77 -3.12
N VAL A 155 14.70 -20.84 -1.94
CA VAL A 155 16.12 -21.21 -1.79
C VAL A 155 16.34 -22.73 -1.77
N SER A 156 15.29 -23.54 -1.55
CA SER A 156 15.36 -25.00 -1.58
C SER A 156 14.81 -25.65 -2.86
N GLY A 157 14.50 -24.86 -3.89
CA GLY A 157 14.02 -25.34 -5.20
C GLY A 157 15.06 -25.20 -6.29
#